data_AF-A0A7S1RTE7-F1
#
_entry.id   AF-A0A7S1RTE7-F1
#
_cell.length_a   1.000
_cell.length_b   1.000
_cell.length_c   1.000
_cell.angle_alpha   90.00
_cell.angle_beta   90.00
_cell.angle_gamma   90.00
#
_symmetry.space_group_name_H-M   'P 1'
#
loop_
_entity.id
_entity.type
_entity.pdbx_description
1 polymer ?
#
loop_
_entity_poly.entity_id
_entity_poly.type
_entity_poly.pdbx_seq_one_letter_code
_entity_poly.pdbx_strand_id
1 'polypeptide(L)'
;KSVEIYGHSGCRPEINGVYATVRETWSGRTVYRNRTSQVYMVWAPQPPRWKIAPTLGSTDTLAYVDCFGDEAALPFAANGPWYIVTRSAEGSLREAADEAVACAFLGQTVVVSGRSGHNQRLNGIYDELPEAYGNFPAYADHQKHLFIYRRLNTTQWVISNRLGPPL
;
A
#
# COMPACT_ATOMS: atom_id res chain seq x y z
N LYS A 1 -5.27 6.00 1.42
CA LYS A 1 -4.95 4.58 1.64
C LYS A 1 -3.82 4.49 2.67
N SER A 2 -3.58 3.35 3.29
CA SER A 2 -2.47 3.18 4.23
C SER A 2 -1.75 1.87 3.96
N VAL A 3 -0.47 1.85 4.30
CA VAL A 3 0.40 0.68 4.15
C VAL A 3 1.21 0.53 5.42
N GLU A 4 1.66 -0.67 5.72
CA GLU A 4 2.47 -0.97 6.89
C GLU A 4 3.79 -1.59 6.45
N ILE A 5 4.89 -1.04 6.99
CA ILE A 5 6.21 -1.67 6.93
C ILE A 5 6.43 -2.38 8.26
N TYR A 6 6.77 -3.66 8.22
CA TYR A 6 7.01 -4.45 9.43
C TYR A 6 8.10 -5.48 9.19
N GLY A 7 8.56 -6.11 10.27
CA GLY A 7 9.53 -7.21 10.25
C GLY A 7 10.99 -6.77 10.41
N HIS A 8 11.31 -5.49 10.22
CA HIS A 8 12.67 -5.03 10.46
C HIS A 8 13.00 -5.08 11.95
N SER A 9 14.12 -5.71 12.29
CA SER A 9 14.69 -5.68 13.64
C SER A 9 16.13 -5.22 13.58
N GLY A 10 16.51 -4.23 14.39
CA GLY A 10 17.86 -3.71 14.43
C GLY A 10 17.93 -2.19 14.35
N CYS A 11 18.95 -1.69 13.66
CA CYS A 11 19.17 -0.26 13.47
C CYS A 11 18.17 0.29 12.44
N ARG A 12 17.62 1.48 12.68
CA ARG A 12 16.51 2.08 11.91
C ARG A 12 15.11 1.56 12.27
N PRO A 13 14.74 1.38 13.55
CA PRO A 13 13.37 0.98 13.89
C PRO A 13 12.32 1.97 13.39
N GLU A 14 12.70 3.21 13.09
CA GLU A 14 11.84 4.25 12.52
C GLU A 14 11.23 3.91 11.16
N ILE A 15 11.76 2.94 10.41
CA ILE A 15 11.19 2.52 9.12
C ILE A 15 9.94 1.66 9.29
N ASN A 16 9.76 1.02 10.45
CA ASN A 16 8.58 0.23 10.72
C ASN A 16 7.38 1.11 11.04
N GLY A 17 6.18 0.58 10.83
CA GLY A 17 4.91 1.14 11.25
C GLY A 17 4.00 1.52 10.08
N VAL A 18 2.93 2.24 10.43
CA VAL A 18 1.85 2.57 9.50
C VAL A 18 2.15 3.88 8.77
N TYR A 19 2.16 3.80 7.45
CA TYR A 19 2.33 4.89 6.51
C TYR A 19 0.97 5.28 5.92
N ALA A 20 0.56 6.53 6.14
CA ALA A 20 -0.66 7.08 5.57
C ALA A 20 -0.37 7.94 4.33
N THR A 21 -1.23 7.85 3.31
CA THR A 21 -1.19 8.76 2.16
C THR A 21 -1.25 10.22 2.63
N VAL A 22 -0.37 11.06 2.09
CA VAL A 22 -0.46 12.52 2.25
C VAL A 22 -1.02 13.15 0.97
N ARG A 23 -1.32 14.46 0.98
CA ARG A 23 -1.95 15.13 -0.18
C ARG A 23 -0.96 15.35 -1.33
N GLU A 24 0.32 15.36 -1.00
CA GLU A 24 1.43 15.59 -1.91
C GLU A 24 1.67 14.38 -2.82
N THR A 25 2.11 14.67 -4.04
CA THR A 25 2.63 13.67 -4.98
C THR A 25 4.12 13.91 -5.19
N TRP A 26 4.85 12.85 -5.45
CA TRP A 26 6.29 12.90 -5.73
C TRP A 26 6.60 12.03 -6.94
N SER A 27 7.25 12.61 -7.95
CA SER A 27 7.54 11.92 -9.22
C SER A 27 6.31 11.23 -9.83
N GLY A 28 5.15 11.90 -9.76
CA GLY A 28 3.88 11.39 -10.31
C GLY A 28 3.21 10.29 -9.48
N ARG A 29 3.74 9.92 -8.31
CA ARG A 29 3.20 8.86 -7.45
C ARG A 29 2.79 9.38 -6.08
N THR A 30 1.95 8.60 -5.41
CA THR A 30 1.47 8.88 -4.06
C THR A 30 2.62 8.88 -3.05
N VAL A 31 2.64 9.88 -2.16
CA VAL A 31 3.55 9.93 -1.02
C VAL A 31 2.86 9.35 0.21
N TYR A 32 3.63 8.61 1.02
CA TYR A 32 3.15 8.13 2.30
C TYR A 32 4.04 8.64 3.43
N ARG A 33 3.44 8.93 4.59
CA ARG A 33 4.15 9.39 5.79
C ARG A 33 3.90 8.44 6.94
N ASN A 34 4.96 8.00 7.61
CA ASN A 34 4.87 7.20 8.82
C ASN A 34 4.20 8.02 9.92
N ARG A 35 3.14 7.48 10.53
CA ARG A 35 2.35 8.19 11.55
C ARG A 35 3.10 8.46 12.84
N THR A 36 4.10 7.62 13.16
CA THR A 36 4.84 7.71 14.41
C THR A 36 6.17 8.41 14.19
N SER A 37 7.03 7.85 13.32
CA SER A 37 8.41 8.32 13.15
C SER A 37 8.56 9.49 12.19
N GLN A 38 7.50 9.89 11.50
CA GLN A 38 7.46 11.02 10.56
C GLN A 38 8.37 10.89 9.33
N VAL A 39 8.96 9.72 9.07
CA VAL A 39 9.68 9.44 7.82
C VAL A 39 8.70 9.28 6.65
N TYR A 40 9.20 9.43 5.42
CA TYR A 40 8.39 9.45 4.21
C TYR A 40 8.76 8.29 3.30
N MET A 41 7.75 7.61 2.75
CA MET A 41 7.91 6.64 1.68
C MET A 41 7.50 7.27 0.35
N VAL A 42 8.42 7.26 -0.60
CA VAL A 42 8.32 7.97 -1.88
C VAL A 42 8.85 7.11 -3.03
N TRP A 43 8.37 7.40 -4.24
CA TRP A 43 8.91 6.83 -5.46
C TRP A 43 10.18 7.57 -5.88
N ALA A 44 11.24 6.82 -6.18
CA ALA A 44 12.44 7.32 -6.85
C ALA A 44 12.46 6.72 -8.27
N PRO A 45 12.52 7.54 -9.34
CA PRO A 45 12.47 7.03 -10.71
C PRO A 45 13.82 6.53 -11.24
N GLN A 46 14.94 6.90 -10.62
CA GLN A 46 16.29 6.57 -11.10
C GLN A 46 17.25 6.23 -9.93
N PRO A 47 17.55 4.94 -9.70
CA PRO A 47 16.85 3.78 -10.27
C PRO A 47 15.38 3.69 -9.79
N PRO A 48 14.49 2.98 -10.51
CA PRO A 48 13.09 2.80 -10.11
C PRO A 48 12.98 2.02 -8.79
N ARG A 49 12.55 2.69 -7.72
CA ARG A 49 12.37 2.08 -6.40
C ARG A 49 11.39 2.84 -5.52
N TRP A 50 10.78 2.13 -4.58
CA TRP A 50 10.18 2.77 -3.41
C TRP A 50 11.26 2.94 -2.35
N LYS A 51 11.41 4.15 -1.82
CA LYS A 51 12.38 4.45 -0.78
C LYS A 51 11.73 5.13 0.43
N ILE A 52 12.29 4.89 1.59
CA ILE A 52 11.99 5.57 2.85
C ILE A 52 13.08 6.60 3.11
N ALA A 53 12.69 7.85 3.31
CA ALA A 53 13.57 8.99 3.52
C ALA A 53 13.17 9.75 4.79
N PRO A 54 14.11 10.42 5.48
CA PRO A 54 13.80 11.14 6.73
C PRO A 54 12.85 12.32 6.50
N THR A 55 12.96 12.99 5.35
CA THR A 55 12.11 14.11 4.95
C THR A 55 11.76 14.00 3.47
N LEU A 56 10.65 14.61 3.08
CA LEU A 56 10.24 14.70 1.67
C LEU A 56 11.31 15.47 0.87
N GLY A 57 11.77 14.89 -0.23
CA GLY A 57 12.80 15.47 -1.09
C GLY A 57 14.24 15.24 -0.65
N SER A 58 14.47 14.55 0.46
CA SER A 58 15.83 14.18 0.86
C SER A 58 16.49 13.22 -0.13
N THR A 59 17.79 13.42 -0.35
CA THR A 59 18.65 12.47 -1.04
C THR A 59 18.98 11.27 -0.14
N ASP A 60 18.95 11.45 1.18
CA ASP A 60 19.15 10.36 2.13
C ASP A 60 18.08 9.28 1.96
N THR A 61 18.54 8.04 2.04
CA THR A 61 17.70 6.85 2.00
C THR A 61 17.93 6.07 3.29
N LEU A 62 16.85 5.69 3.96
CA LEU A 62 16.86 4.87 5.17
C LEU A 62 16.63 3.40 4.83
N ALA A 63 15.72 3.15 3.90
CA ALA A 63 15.46 1.84 3.33
C ALA A 63 14.89 1.99 1.92
N TYR A 64 14.97 0.95 1.11
CA TYR A 64 14.32 0.94 -0.20
C TYR A 64 14.00 -0.48 -0.68
N VAL A 65 13.09 -0.59 -1.63
CA VAL A 65 12.84 -1.81 -2.39
C VAL A 65 12.92 -1.48 -3.88
N ASP A 66 13.79 -2.19 -4.59
CA ASP A 66 13.94 -2.02 -6.03
C ASP A 66 12.72 -2.57 -6.76
N CYS A 67 12.30 -1.82 -7.78
CA CYS A 67 11.15 -2.14 -8.60
C CYS A 67 11.66 -2.34 -10.02
N PHE A 68 11.88 -3.60 -10.42
CA PHE A 68 12.32 -3.91 -11.77
C PHE A 68 11.16 -3.66 -12.75
N GLY A 69 11.32 -2.67 -13.65
CA GLY A 69 10.28 -2.24 -14.58
C GLY A 69 9.26 -1.27 -13.97
N ASP A 70 8.16 -1.00 -14.68
CA ASP A 70 7.09 -0.10 -14.21
C ASP A 70 6.08 -0.82 -13.28
N GLU A 71 6.41 -2.04 -12.85
CA GLU A 71 5.45 -3.00 -12.28
C GLU A 71 4.90 -2.62 -10.90
N ALA A 72 5.67 -1.92 -10.07
CA ALA A 72 5.24 -1.62 -8.71
C ALA A 72 4.66 -0.20 -8.58
N ALA A 73 3.51 0.06 -9.22
CA ALA A 73 2.75 1.33 -9.07
C ALA A 73 2.49 1.72 -7.59
N LEU A 74 2.53 0.73 -6.69
CA LEU A 74 2.27 0.83 -5.26
C LEU A 74 3.39 0.10 -4.48
N PRO A 75 3.74 0.56 -3.26
CA PRO A 75 4.90 0.02 -2.53
C PRO A 75 4.74 -1.43 -2.08
N PHE A 76 3.52 -1.87 -1.75
CA PHE A 76 3.22 -3.25 -1.36
C PHE A 76 3.09 -4.22 -2.55
N ALA A 77 3.19 -3.71 -3.78
CA ALA A 77 3.25 -4.54 -4.99
C ALA A 77 4.69 -4.82 -5.44
N ALA A 78 5.69 -4.28 -4.73
CA ALA A 78 7.09 -4.57 -4.99
C ALA A 78 7.44 -5.98 -4.49
N ASN A 79 8.03 -6.80 -5.37
CA ASN A 79 8.30 -8.23 -5.12
C ASN A 79 9.74 -8.51 -4.62
N GLY A 80 10.56 -7.47 -4.42
CA GLY A 80 11.95 -7.60 -3.99
C GLY A 80 12.14 -7.47 -2.46
N PRO A 81 13.33 -7.85 -1.93
CA PRO A 81 13.65 -7.58 -0.54
C PRO A 81 13.79 -6.08 -0.31
N TRP A 82 13.49 -5.64 0.91
CA TRP A 82 13.86 -4.30 1.33
C TRP A 82 15.33 -4.27 1.73
N TYR A 83 16.03 -3.23 1.30
CA TYR A 83 17.39 -2.94 1.66
C TYR A 83 17.41 -1.86 2.75
N ILE A 84 18.12 -2.11 3.84
CA ILE A 84 18.28 -1.16 4.94
C ILE A 84 19.60 -0.42 4.76
N VAL A 85 19.53 0.91 4.77
CA VAL A 85 20.67 1.79 4.56
C VAL A 85 21.14 2.35 5.90
N THR A 86 22.38 2.04 6.23
CA THR A 86 23.03 2.38 7.49
C THR A 86 24.30 3.18 7.23
N ARG A 87 24.70 4.02 8.18
CA ARG A 87 26.05 4.61 8.17
C ARG A 87 26.96 3.73 9.02
N SER A 88 28.07 3.33 8.44
CA SER A 88 29.17 2.68 9.17
C SER A 88 29.83 3.66 10.15
N ALA A 89 30.68 3.12 11.04
CA ALA A 89 31.47 3.93 11.97
C ALA A 89 32.41 4.91 11.23
N GLU A 90 32.85 4.54 10.03
CA GLU A 90 33.70 5.36 9.16
C GLU A 90 32.90 6.37 8.32
N GLY A 91 31.58 6.46 8.50
CA GLY A 91 30.70 7.38 7.80
C GLY A 91 30.28 6.95 6.39
N SER A 92 30.80 5.82 5.89
CA SER A 92 30.37 5.25 4.60
C SER A 92 28.97 4.61 4.70
N LEU A 93 28.17 4.72 3.64
CA LEU A 93 26.87 4.07 3.56
C LEU A 93 27.05 2.56 3.32
N ARG A 94 26.32 1.76 4.08
CA ARG A 94 26.20 0.31 3.91
C ARG A 94 24.75 -0.07 3.74
N GLU A 95 24.50 -0.96 2.80
CA GLU A 95 23.17 -1.43 2.46
C GLU A 95 23.14 -2.94 2.63
N ALA A 96 22.10 -3.46 3.27
CA ALA A 96 21.91 -4.89 3.47
C ALA A 96 20.45 -5.25 3.15
N ALA A 97 20.26 -6.31 2.36
CA ALA A 97 18.94 -6.88 2.17
C ALA A 97 18.42 -7.45 3.50
N ASP A 98 17.17 -7.14 3.83
CA ASP A 98 16.46 -7.67 4.98
C ASP A 98 15.16 -8.33 4.50
N GLU A 99 15.22 -9.65 4.36
CA GLU A 99 14.09 -10.46 3.87
C GLU A 99 12.93 -10.55 4.87
N ALA A 100 13.17 -10.18 6.14
CA ALA A 100 12.09 -10.13 7.12
C ALA A 100 11.17 -8.92 6.90
N VAL A 101 11.66 -7.89 6.19
CA VAL A 101 10.91 -6.66 5.98
C VAL A 101 9.90 -6.83 4.87
N ALA A 102 8.64 -6.54 5.19
CA ALA A 102 7.53 -6.59 4.26
C ALA A 102 6.74 -5.28 4.26
N CYS A 103 6.07 -5.01 3.13
CA CYS A 103 5.14 -3.91 2.97
C CYS A 103 3.75 -4.46 2.67
N ALA A 104 2.77 -4.21 3.54
CA ALA A 104 1.39 -4.66 3.37
C ALA A 104 0.43 -3.49 3.16
N PHE A 105 -0.57 -3.69 2.30
CA PHE A 105 -1.69 -2.75 2.19
C PHE A 105 -2.62 -2.91 3.39
N LEU A 106 -2.93 -1.80 4.08
CA LEU A 106 -3.92 -1.75 5.14
C LEU A 106 -5.24 -1.17 4.59
N GLY A 107 -6.07 -2.06 4.06
CA GLY A 107 -7.40 -1.76 3.57
C GLY A 107 -8.45 -1.68 4.68
N GLN A 108 -9.56 -1.01 4.41
CA GLN A 108 -10.74 -1.05 5.28
C GLN A 108 -11.56 -2.32 5.07
N THR A 109 -12.26 -2.76 6.11
CA THR A 109 -13.19 -3.88 6.04
C THR A 109 -14.63 -3.40 6.18
N VAL A 110 -15.52 -3.91 5.35
CA VAL A 110 -16.96 -3.66 5.38
C VAL A 110 -17.69 -4.95 5.72
N VAL A 111 -18.61 -4.88 6.68
CA VAL A 111 -19.48 -6.00 7.05
C VAL A 111 -20.88 -5.76 6.48
N VAL A 112 -21.37 -6.72 5.70
CA VAL A 112 -22.76 -6.75 5.24
C VAL A 112 -23.49 -7.85 6.00
N SER A 113 -24.58 -7.49 6.68
CA SER A 113 -25.35 -8.42 7.51
C SER A 113 -26.85 -8.14 7.44
N GLY A 114 -27.65 -9.06 7.98
CA GLY A 114 -29.10 -8.89 8.12
C GLY A 114 -29.92 -9.28 6.88
N ARG A 115 -29.28 -9.80 5.82
CA ARG A 115 -30.03 -10.42 4.71
C ARG A 115 -30.45 -11.84 5.08
N SER A 116 -31.67 -12.21 4.69
CA SER A 116 -32.20 -13.57 4.76
C SER A 116 -32.78 -14.00 3.41
N GLY A 117 -33.04 -15.31 3.26
CA GLY A 117 -33.61 -15.90 2.04
C GLY A 117 -32.65 -15.89 0.86
N HIS A 118 -33.17 -15.66 -0.35
CA HIS A 118 -32.41 -15.73 -1.61
C HIS A 118 -31.13 -14.86 -1.63
N ASN A 119 -31.13 -13.74 -0.91
CA ASN A 119 -30.00 -12.78 -0.86
C ASN A 119 -29.09 -12.96 0.36
N GLN A 120 -29.25 -14.02 1.15
CA GLN A 120 -28.39 -14.27 2.32
C GLN A 120 -26.91 -14.41 1.96
N ARG A 121 -26.62 -14.87 0.73
CA ARG A 121 -25.26 -15.01 0.20
C ARG A 121 -24.49 -13.68 0.06
N LEU A 122 -25.18 -12.55 0.15
CA LEU A 122 -24.56 -11.23 0.10
C LEU A 122 -24.04 -10.78 1.47
N ASN A 123 -24.48 -11.44 2.55
CA ASN A 123 -23.88 -11.20 3.87
C ASN A 123 -22.42 -11.68 3.86
N GLY A 124 -21.54 -10.95 4.52
CA GLY A 124 -20.14 -11.31 4.59
C GLY A 124 -19.25 -10.16 5.02
N ILE A 125 -17.96 -10.47 5.05
CA ILE A 125 -16.86 -9.53 5.29
C ILE A 125 -16.22 -9.24 3.94
N TYR A 126 -16.04 -7.97 3.64
CA TYR A 126 -15.46 -7.49 2.39
C TYR A 126 -14.26 -6.61 2.69
N ASP A 127 -13.10 -6.97 2.14
CA ASP A 127 -11.86 -6.24 2.34
C ASP A 127 -11.62 -5.30 1.16
N GLU A 128 -11.14 -4.09 1.46
CA GLU A 128 -10.83 -3.07 0.46
C GLU A 128 -9.76 -3.59 -0.50
N LEU A 129 -9.95 -3.32 -1.79
CA LEU A 129 -9.00 -3.62 -2.83
C LEU A 129 -7.85 -2.59 -2.85
N PRO A 130 -6.63 -3.01 -3.20
CA PRO A 130 -5.51 -2.09 -3.34
C PRO A 130 -5.72 -1.03 -4.43
N GLU A 131 -6.43 -1.37 -5.50
CA GLU A 131 -6.83 -0.47 -6.57
C GLU A 131 -8.17 0.22 -6.27
N ALA A 132 -8.34 1.44 -6.76
CA ALA A 132 -9.63 2.14 -6.72
C ALA A 132 -10.46 1.82 -7.97
N TYR A 133 -11.78 1.75 -7.84
CA TYR A 133 -12.70 1.69 -8.96
C TYR A 133 -13.27 3.09 -9.24
N GLY A 134 -12.80 3.73 -10.31
CA GLY A 134 -13.20 5.08 -10.71
C GLY A 134 -13.07 6.13 -9.61
N ASN A 135 -11.91 6.12 -8.92
CA ASN A 135 -11.58 6.97 -7.78
C ASN A 135 -12.34 6.69 -6.47
N PHE A 136 -13.15 5.63 -6.42
CA PHE A 136 -13.80 5.15 -5.20
C PHE A 136 -13.17 3.85 -4.70
N PRO A 137 -13.19 3.58 -3.39
CA PRO A 137 -12.78 2.28 -2.90
C PRO A 137 -13.72 1.20 -3.45
N ALA A 138 -13.14 0.04 -3.71
CA ALA A 138 -13.86 -1.18 -4.03
C ALA A 138 -13.46 -2.23 -2.99
N TYR A 139 -14.35 -3.18 -2.74
CA TYR A 139 -14.14 -4.23 -1.75
C TYR A 139 -14.46 -5.57 -2.38
N ALA A 140 -13.82 -6.64 -1.92
CA ALA A 140 -14.11 -8.00 -2.34
C ALA A 140 -14.29 -8.90 -1.13
N ASP A 141 -15.14 -9.90 -1.24
CA ASP A 141 -15.14 -10.99 -0.25
C ASP A 141 -13.82 -11.77 -0.33
N HIS A 142 -13.54 -12.56 0.71
CA HIS A 142 -12.28 -13.31 0.80
C HIS A 142 -12.04 -14.22 -0.41
N GLN A 143 -13.11 -14.74 -1.03
CA GLN A 143 -13.04 -15.61 -2.21
C GLN A 143 -13.02 -14.85 -3.54
N LYS A 144 -13.15 -13.52 -3.53
CA LYS A 144 -13.28 -12.66 -4.72
C LYS A 144 -14.42 -13.06 -5.66
N HIS A 145 -15.50 -13.61 -5.11
CA HIS A 145 -16.73 -13.95 -5.82
C HIS A 145 -17.73 -12.79 -5.84
N LEU A 146 -17.66 -11.88 -4.85
CA LEU A 146 -18.53 -10.73 -4.73
C LEU A 146 -17.72 -9.45 -4.49
N PHE A 147 -18.16 -8.38 -5.13
CA PHE A 147 -17.52 -7.07 -5.08
C PHE A 147 -18.52 -6.02 -4.62
N ILE A 148 -18.07 -5.13 -3.74
CA ILE A 148 -18.78 -3.90 -3.38
C ILE A 148 -18.08 -2.73 -4.06
N TYR A 149 -18.81 -1.96 -4.85
CA TYR A 149 -18.25 -0.76 -5.48
C TYR A 149 -19.35 0.27 -5.77
N ARG A 150 -18.93 1.52 -5.94
CA ARG A 150 -19.81 2.60 -6.38
C ARG A 150 -19.91 2.60 -7.90
N ARG A 151 -21.12 2.64 -8.45
CA ARG A 151 -21.32 2.83 -9.90
C ARG A 151 -20.69 4.16 -10.35
N LEU A 152 -20.14 4.21 -11.55
CA LEU A 152 -19.49 5.43 -12.06
C LEU A 152 -20.51 6.47 -12.54
N ASN A 153 -21.63 6.02 -13.08
CA ASN A 153 -22.69 6.86 -13.62
C ASN A 153 -23.73 7.32 -12.58
N THR A 154 -23.68 6.82 -11.35
CA THR A 154 -24.64 7.16 -10.28
C THR A 154 -23.95 7.21 -8.91
N THR A 155 -24.65 7.65 -7.87
CA THR A 155 -24.12 7.66 -6.49
C THR A 155 -24.32 6.32 -5.76
N GLN A 156 -24.87 5.30 -6.44
CA GLN A 156 -25.28 4.05 -5.82
C GLN A 156 -24.09 3.10 -5.62
N TRP A 157 -24.09 2.44 -4.46
CA TRP A 157 -23.24 1.30 -4.15
C TRP A 157 -23.94 0.00 -4.52
N VAL A 158 -23.18 -0.96 -5.06
CA VAL A 158 -23.71 -2.23 -5.54
C VAL A 158 -22.84 -3.37 -5.06
N ILE A 159 -23.47 -4.50 -4.72
CA ILE A 159 -22.82 -5.79 -4.56
C ILE A 159 -23.06 -6.61 -5.82
N SER A 160 -22.00 -7.08 -6.47
CA SER A 160 -22.06 -7.77 -7.76
C SER A 160 -21.04 -8.91 -7.81
N ASN A 161 -21.23 -9.88 -8.69
CA ASN A 161 -20.27 -10.96 -8.93
C ASN A 161 -19.07 -10.56 -9.80
N ARG A 162 -19.00 -9.27 -10.19
CA ARG A 162 -17.89 -8.69 -10.93
C ARG A 162 -17.72 -7.23 -10.56
N LEU A 163 -16.51 -6.73 -10.73
CA LEU A 163 -16.20 -5.31 -10.63
C LEU A 163 -16.56 -4.61 -11.95
N GLY A 164 -17.56 -3.72 -11.91
CA GLY A 164 -17.99 -2.93 -13.08
C GLY A 164 -19.22 -3.46 -13.84
N PRO A 165 -19.65 -2.75 -14.89
CA PRO A 165 -20.86 -3.08 -15.65
C PRO A 165 -20.73 -4.41 -16.43
N PRO A 166 -21.86 -4.99 -16.87
CA PRO A 166 -21.84 -5.97 -17.96
C PRO A 166 -21.13 -5.43 -19.19
N LEU A 167 -20.28 -6.30 -19.78
CA LEU A 167 -19.95 -6.21 -21.19
C LEU A 167 -21.22 -6.34 -22.04
#